data_AF-A0A081NG62-F1
#
_entry.id   AF-A0A081NG62-F1
#
_cell.length_a   1.000
_cell.length_b   1.000
_cell.length_c   1.000
_cell.angle_alpha   90.00
_cell.angle_beta   90.00
_cell.angle_gamma   90.00
#
_symmetry.space_group_name_H-M   'P 1'
#
loop_
_entity.id
_entity.type
_entity.pdbx_description
1 polymer ?
#
loop_
_entity_poly.entity_id
_entity_poly.type
_entity_poly.pdbx_seq_one_letter_code
_entity_poly.pdbx_strand_id
1 'polypeptide(L)'
;MIPFLAEMIFCVYARFGYIDSSLYYQKEETMYWRALFVVGTLVSGGLQASVLEVYSQPDAVFKSNASGEADSDRLDNAAFSKELNHRGKGKLGVCISGGGSRSMALARGQMAVMREYGIEEQISDLSLVSGGAWFGVSYYSSDIEDSLILGERVSNPEDLTLDSADSKCSNDDSRDCDEEDTVSLKKNLHIMTNNSLGQTHQQFSSLPGFIVSFVAGTLARRLDGSHVWSDFLNQSLNGRFKVPLSHDFFIRKRVDMSIIINALLKNGEQYYPFEILPDEVRIRSFVDGFQARSLKLSEFGLVGEDVNGREKISPMRVQDALAASSANYANFVWEPLNYFVLPIYKFAEDSSMPNGWKPDCQLIDGGFLDYLGIMPLLARKSERIIAFINTGIPIRSKVLVSGEDLVGMEKALPALFGIQPDESLEEDAYLLLKSSSKKDRYKALQLSQVFESTHYVRLAEQLLAKKKAGDPAVVLQRGLKILSNDFHGIQGGHTVDVLWVYNELPERWWARLDQSIKDCLKGNRFGNWFRGCYTTNTEFPHYSAVVDLHLPALQANLLFYLASWVLEEAERTDHVLSRFMDSY
;
A
#
# COMPACT_ATOMS: atom_id res chain seq x y z
N MET A 1 24.47 26.53 -14.67
CA MET A 1 23.50 25.41 -14.65
C MET A 1 24.10 24.08 -15.08
N ILE A 2 24.74 23.98 -16.25
CA ILE A 2 25.47 22.75 -16.67
C ILE A 2 26.61 22.34 -15.71
N PRO A 3 27.39 23.27 -15.11
CA PRO A 3 28.42 22.92 -14.11
C PRO A 3 27.84 22.32 -12.81
N PHE A 4 26.64 22.78 -12.41
CA PHE A 4 25.94 22.34 -11.20
C PHE A 4 25.45 20.90 -11.28
N LEU A 5 24.96 20.47 -12.46
CA LEU A 5 24.52 19.09 -12.68
C LEU A 5 25.72 18.12 -12.77
N ALA A 6 26.83 18.57 -13.37
CA ALA A 6 28.06 17.78 -13.48
C ALA A 6 28.69 17.50 -12.11
N GLU A 7 28.78 18.50 -11.22
CA GLU A 7 29.34 18.31 -9.87
C GLU A 7 28.43 17.48 -8.95
N MET A 8 27.11 17.56 -9.11
CA MET A 8 26.17 16.76 -8.32
C MET A 8 26.23 15.27 -8.71
N ILE A 9 26.34 14.96 -10.00
CA ILE A 9 26.56 13.59 -10.50
C ILE A 9 27.93 13.08 -10.00
N PHE A 10 28.98 13.90 -10.06
CA PHE A 10 30.33 13.52 -9.62
C PHE A 10 30.40 13.19 -8.11
N CYS A 11 29.70 13.97 -7.26
CA CYS A 11 29.62 13.73 -5.82
C CYS A 11 28.85 12.45 -5.45
N VAL A 12 27.82 12.11 -6.23
CA VAL A 12 27.11 10.83 -6.06
C VAL A 12 28.02 9.65 -6.42
N TYR A 13 28.75 9.73 -7.54
CA TYR A 13 29.69 8.68 -7.96
C TYR A 13 30.88 8.50 -6.98
N ALA A 14 31.39 9.59 -6.40
CA ALA A 14 32.46 9.52 -5.39
C ALA A 14 32.01 8.85 -4.08
N ARG A 15 30.75 9.05 -3.66
CA ARG A 15 30.17 8.42 -2.45
C ARG A 15 29.99 6.91 -2.58
N PHE A 16 29.86 6.41 -3.81
CA PHE A 16 29.78 4.98 -4.12
C PHE A 16 31.12 4.36 -4.53
N GLY A 17 32.23 5.10 -4.42
CA GLY A 17 33.58 4.57 -4.64
C GLY A 17 34.01 4.41 -6.10
N TYR A 18 33.28 5.02 -7.05
CA TYR A 18 33.57 4.91 -8.48
C TYR A 18 34.66 5.87 -8.98
N ILE A 19 35.02 6.89 -8.19
CA ILE A 19 36.05 7.90 -8.54
C ILE A 19 36.88 8.22 -7.29
N ASP A 20 38.20 8.33 -7.45
CA ASP A 20 39.14 8.71 -6.39
C ASP A 20 38.95 10.19 -6.00
N SER A 21 38.51 10.41 -4.75
CA SER A 21 38.20 11.72 -4.17
C SER A 21 39.42 12.62 -3.93
N SER A 22 40.64 12.12 -4.13
CA SER A 22 41.87 12.87 -3.87
C SER A 22 42.17 14.00 -4.87
N LEU A 23 41.46 14.07 -6.00
CA LEU A 23 41.76 15.01 -7.10
C LEU A 23 41.15 16.41 -6.99
N TYR A 24 40.34 16.73 -5.97
CA TYR A 24 39.59 18.01 -5.92
C TYR A 24 39.80 18.86 -4.65
N TYR A 25 40.80 18.52 -3.83
CA TYR A 25 40.98 19.09 -2.49
C TYR A 25 41.82 20.39 -2.44
N GLN A 26 41.55 21.37 -3.30
CA GLN A 26 42.14 22.71 -3.15
C GLN A 26 41.21 23.83 -3.71
N LYS A 27 40.26 24.32 -2.91
CA LYS A 27 39.80 25.73 -2.95
C LYS A 27 38.87 26.09 -1.79
N GLU A 28 39.02 27.32 -1.29
CA GLU A 28 38.41 27.88 -0.07
C GLU A 28 36.91 28.26 -0.19
N GLU A 29 36.24 28.02 -1.31
CA GLU A 29 34.79 28.35 -1.48
C GLU A 29 33.83 27.32 -0.84
N THR A 30 34.34 26.38 -0.03
CA THR A 30 33.55 25.26 0.50
C THR A 30 32.76 25.56 1.76
N MET A 31 32.80 26.78 2.32
CA MET A 31 32.11 27.09 3.59
C MET A 31 30.57 27.13 3.43
N TYR A 32 30.06 27.63 2.30
CA TYR A 32 28.62 27.68 2.02
C TYR A 32 28.04 26.28 1.72
N TRP A 33 28.84 25.43 1.09
CA TRP A 33 28.45 24.05 0.72
C TRP A 33 28.54 23.06 1.88
N ARG A 34 29.45 23.31 2.83
CA ARG A 34 29.49 22.60 4.13
C ARG A 34 28.20 22.85 4.93
N ALA A 35 27.63 24.05 4.88
CA ALA A 35 26.35 24.34 5.53
C ALA A 35 25.18 23.58 4.87
N LEU A 36 25.13 23.51 3.53
CA LEU A 36 24.13 22.70 2.80
C LEU A 36 24.29 21.20 3.02
N PHE A 37 25.53 20.70 3.15
CA PHE A 37 25.81 19.29 3.50
C PHE A 37 25.39 18.97 4.94
N VAL A 38 25.64 19.87 5.90
CA VAL A 38 25.16 19.74 7.27
C VAL A 38 23.63 19.82 7.34
N VAL A 39 22.99 20.69 6.55
CA VAL A 39 21.52 20.73 6.41
C VAL A 39 21.00 19.44 5.79
N GLY A 40 21.59 18.91 4.73
CA GLY A 40 21.16 17.63 4.12
C GLY A 40 21.33 16.43 5.06
N THR A 41 22.40 16.41 5.85
CA THR A 41 22.67 15.33 6.82
C THR A 41 21.77 15.45 8.06
N LEU A 42 21.56 16.67 8.57
CA LEU A 42 20.59 16.96 9.65
C LEU A 42 19.15 16.71 9.22
N VAL A 43 18.80 16.98 7.96
CA VAL A 43 17.48 16.65 7.38
C VAL A 43 17.32 15.15 7.27
N SER A 44 18.35 14.38 6.89
CA SER A 44 18.26 12.91 6.83
C SER A 44 18.19 12.23 8.20
N GLY A 45 18.93 12.72 9.20
CA GLY A 45 18.87 12.23 10.58
C GLY A 45 17.63 12.71 11.34
N GLY A 46 17.20 13.95 11.06
CA GLY A 46 15.94 14.52 11.52
C GLY A 46 14.74 13.78 10.94
N LEU A 47 14.73 13.44 9.65
CA LEU A 47 13.67 12.66 8.99
C LEU A 47 13.47 11.28 9.64
N GLN A 48 14.52 10.61 10.12
CA GLN A 48 14.35 9.33 10.84
C GLN A 48 13.66 9.51 12.20
N ALA A 49 13.93 10.61 12.92
CA ALA A 49 13.20 10.96 14.14
C ALA A 49 11.78 11.46 13.83
N SER A 50 11.61 12.23 12.76
CA SER A 50 10.32 12.74 12.29
C SER A 50 9.40 11.65 11.75
N VAL A 51 9.90 10.54 11.17
CA VAL A 51 9.04 9.41 10.77
C VAL A 51 8.34 8.76 11.98
N LEU A 52 8.91 8.87 13.20
CA LEU A 52 8.27 8.49 14.47
C LEU A 52 7.36 9.61 15.05
N GLU A 53 7.60 10.87 14.66
CA GLU A 53 6.90 12.08 15.13
C GLU A 53 5.80 12.59 14.17
N VAL A 54 5.76 12.12 12.91
CA VAL A 54 4.76 12.52 11.90
C VAL A 54 3.38 11.93 12.20
N TYR A 55 3.32 10.87 12.99
CA TYR A 55 2.07 10.44 13.61
C TYR A 55 1.62 11.33 14.78
N SER A 56 2.26 12.48 15.05
CA SER A 56 1.87 13.43 16.11
C SER A 56 1.70 14.88 15.66
N GLN A 57 1.51 15.17 14.37
CA GLN A 57 1.22 16.54 13.90
C GLN A 57 -0.01 17.11 14.64
N PRO A 58 0.14 18.12 15.52
CA PRO A 58 -0.96 18.60 16.39
C PRO A 58 -1.97 19.51 15.68
N ASP A 59 -1.66 20.00 14.48
CA ASP A 59 -2.32 21.19 13.92
C ASP A 59 -3.34 20.91 12.81
N ALA A 60 -3.49 19.67 12.33
CA ALA A 60 -4.60 19.30 11.46
C ALA A 60 -5.90 19.21 12.30
N VAL A 61 -6.66 20.30 12.35
CA VAL A 61 -7.86 20.37 13.20
C VAL A 61 -9.03 19.63 12.54
N PHE A 62 -9.12 18.31 12.75
CA PHE A 62 -10.36 17.56 12.57
C PHE A 62 -11.42 18.16 13.52
N LYS A 63 -12.40 18.89 12.98
CA LYS A 63 -13.52 19.48 13.74
C LYS A 63 -14.81 18.82 13.27
N SER A 64 -15.18 17.69 13.87
CA SER A 64 -16.56 17.19 13.72
C SER A 64 -17.42 17.83 14.81
N ASN A 65 -18.14 18.91 14.49
CA ASN A 65 -19.21 19.41 15.35
C ASN A 65 -20.47 18.56 15.14
N ALA A 66 -20.41 17.27 15.53
CA ALA A 66 -21.54 16.36 15.46
C ALA A 66 -22.41 16.49 16.72
N SER A 67 -23.19 17.57 16.81
CA SER A 67 -24.32 17.69 17.74
C SER A 67 -25.43 18.52 17.09
N GLY A 68 -25.98 18.00 15.98
CA GLY A 68 -27.12 18.58 15.27
C GLY A 68 -28.29 17.59 15.25
N GLU A 69 -29.50 18.06 15.57
CA GLU A 69 -30.74 17.30 15.66
C GLU A 69 -31.04 16.50 14.37
N ALA A 70 -31.16 15.18 14.55
CA ALA A 70 -31.49 14.23 13.51
C ALA A 70 -33.01 14.08 13.39
N ASP A 71 -33.67 14.73 12.43
CA ASP A 71 -35.02 14.29 12.05
C ASP A 71 -35.51 14.60 10.60
N SER A 72 -34.74 15.30 9.75
CA SER A 72 -35.14 15.54 8.34
C SER A 72 -34.43 14.67 7.29
N ASP A 73 -33.28 14.05 7.60
CA ASP A 73 -32.35 13.50 6.60
C ASP A 73 -32.49 11.97 6.37
N ARG A 74 -33.56 11.36 6.87
CA ARG A 74 -33.78 9.91 6.75
C ARG A 74 -34.20 9.43 5.35
N LEU A 75 -34.68 10.33 4.49
CA LEU A 75 -35.28 9.95 3.19
C LEU A 75 -34.24 9.57 2.11
N ASP A 76 -33.06 10.19 2.08
CA ASP A 76 -32.03 9.88 1.06
C ASP A 76 -31.05 8.77 1.47
N ASN A 77 -30.92 8.48 2.76
CA ASN A 77 -30.19 7.31 3.26
C ASN A 77 -30.75 5.97 2.72
N ALA A 78 -32.04 5.96 2.40
CA ALA A 78 -32.70 4.82 1.78
C ALA A 78 -32.29 4.64 0.31
N ALA A 79 -32.05 5.71 -0.44
CA ALA A 79 -31.60 5.66 -1.83
C ALA A 79 -30.16 5.13 -1.93
N PHE A 80 -29.25 5.64 -1.09
CA PHE A 80 -27.88 5.13 -0.96
C PHE A 80 -27.85 3.63 -0.61
N SER A 81 -28.66 3.23 0.36
CA SER A 81 -28.80 1.81 0.73
C SER A 81 -29.38 0.96 -0.40
N LYS A 82 -30.31 1.50 -1.20
CA LYS A 82 -30.99 0.78 -2.28
C LYS A 82 -30.09 0.55 -3.49
N GLU A 83 -29.22 1.50 -3.81
CA GLU A 83 -28.19 1.35 -4.86
C GLU A 83 -27.15 0.30 -4.48
N LEU A 84 -26.73 0.29 -3.21
CA LEU A 84 -25.84 -0.73 -2.65
C LEU A 84 -26.48 -2.12 -2.58
N ASN A 85 -27.79 -2.21 -2.34
CA ASN A 85 -28.50 -3.48 -2.13
C ASN A 85 -28.93 -4.19 -3.43
N HIS A 86 -28.68 -3.63 -4.62
CA HIS A 86 -29.19 -4.20 -5.87
C HIS A 86 -28.37 -5.37 -6.46
N ARG A 87 -27.33 -5.85 -5.75
CA ARG A 87 -26.50 -7.00 -6.18
C ARG A 87 -26.50 -8.10 -5.12
N GLY A 88 -27.38 -9.11 -5.30
CA GLY A 88 -27.29 -10.50 -4.82
C GLY A 88 -27.08 -10.79 -3.31
N LYS A 89 -27.47 -11.99 -2.86
CA LYS A 89 -27.15 -12.53 -1.52
C LYS A 89 -25.68 -12.96 -1.43
N GLY A 90 -25.02 -12.77 -0.29
CA GLY A 90 -23.70 -13.37 0.02
C GLY A 90 -22.45 -12.56 -0.38
N LYS A 91 -22.53 -11.22 -0.34
CA LYS A 91 -21.46 -10.30 -0.78
C LYS A 91 -20.12 -10.56 -0.09
N LEU A 92 -19.18 -11.12 -0.86
CA LEU A 92 -17.79 -11.27 -0.45
C LEU A 92 -17.02 -10.00 -0.81
N GLY A 93 -16.61 -9.26 0.21
CA GLY A 93 -15.63 -8.20 0.10
C GLY A 93 -14.20 -8.73 0.26
N VAL A 94 -13.26 -8.19 -0.49
CA VAL A 94 -11.82 -8.41 -0.28
C VAL A 94 -11.15 -7.05 -0.12
N CYS A 95 -10.36 -6.86 0.94
CA CYS A 95 -9.52 -5.67 1.06
C CYS A 95 -8.04 -6.03 1.06
N ILE A 96 -7.27 -5.28 0.27
CA ILE A 96 -5.81 -5.43 0.13
C ILE A 96 -5.17 -4.13 0.60
N SER A 97 -4.55 -4.20 1.77
CA SER A 97 -3.83 -3.09 2.39
C SER A 97 -2.34 -3.18 2.16
N GLY A 98 -1.57 -2.20 2.63
CA GLY A 98 -0.10 -2.24 2.56
C GLY A 98 0.50 -1.37 1.48
N GLY A 99 1.72 -0.89 1.71
CA GLY A 99 2.37 0.06 0.81
C GLY A 99 3.35 -0.57 -0.17
N GLY A 100 3.47 0.07 -1.33
CA GLY A 100 4.52 -0.21 -2.30
C GLY A 100 4.52 -1.61 -2.91
N SER A 101 5.68 -1.98 -3.43
CA SER A 101 5.90 -3.28 -4.07
C SER A 101 5.74 -4.48 -3.14
N ARG A 102 5.89 -4.29 -1.82
CA ARG A 102 5.62 -5.34 -0.82
C ARG A 102 4.17 -5.83 -0.91
N SER A 103 3.22 -4.89 -0.80
CA SER A 103 1.81 -5.27 -0.86
C SER A 103 1.43 -5.79 -2.24
N MET A 104 1.96 -5.19 -3.30
CA MET A 104 1.73 -5.67 -4.67
C MET A 104 2.17 -7.15 -4.85
N ALA A 105 3.36 -7.51 -4.33
CA ALA A 105 3.89 -8.86 -4.41
C ALA A 105 3.08 -9.87 -3.58
N LEU A 106 2.70 -9.51 -2.36
CA LEU A 106 1.85 -10.34 -1.50
C LEU A 106 0.45 -10.53 -2.11
N ALA A 107 -0.16 -9.45 -2.61
CA ALA A 107 -1.47 -9.44 -3.26
C ALA A 107 -1.53 -10.36 -4.48
N ARG A 108 -0.45 -10.37 -5.28
CA ARG A 108 -0.31 -11.30 -6.41
C ARG A 108 -0.39 -12.76 -5.97
N GLY A 109 0.29 -13.13 -4.88
CA GLY A 109 0.28 -14.51 -4.37
C GLY A 109 -1.08 -14.88 -3.76
N GLN A 110 -1.65 -13.95 -3.00
CA GLN A 110 -2.99 -14.09 -2.44
C GLN A 110 -4.01 -14.34 -3.54
N MET A 111 -4.06 -13.50 -4.58
CA MET A 111 -5.02 -13.65 -5.67
C MET A 111 -4.80 -14.89 -6.52
N ALA A 112 -3.55 -15.35 -6.67
CA ALA A 112 -3.27 -16.61 -7.36
C ALA A 112 -3.97 -17.81 -6.67
N VAL A 113 -3.95 -17.84 -5.33
CA VAL A 113 -4.68 -18.86 -4.55
C VAL A 113 -6.19 -18.64 -4.64
N MET A 114 -6.66 -17.40 -4.44
CA MET A 114 -8.10 -17.09 -4.50
C MET A 114 -8.74 -17.53 -5.82
N ARG A 115 -8.02 -17.38 -6.93
CA ARG A 115 -8.44 -17.83 -8.24
C ARG A 115 -8.51 -19.35 -8.37
N GLU A 116 -7.47 -20.06 -7.95
CA GLU A 116 -7.45 -21.53 -8.01
C GLU A 116 -8.64 -22.14 -7.25
N TYR A 117 -8.94 -21.59 -6.08
CA TYR A 117 -10.04 -22.06 -5.23
C TYR A 117 -11.42 -21.56 -5.69
N GLY A 118 -11.52 -20.85 -6.83
CA GLY A 118 -12.79 -20.32 -7.35
C GLY A 118 -13.43 -19.24 -6.46
N ILE A 119 -12.66 -18.65 -5.54
CA ILE A 119 -13.16 -17.62 -4.63
C ILE A 119 -13.11 -16.24 -5.31
N GLU A 120 -12.14 -16.02 -6.21
CA GLU A 120 -12.06 -14.78 -7.00
C GLU A 120 -13.40 -14.45 -7.66
N GLU A 121 -14.06 -15.44 -8.28
CA GLU A 121 -15.35 -15.29 -8.98
C GLU A 121 -16.48 -14.78 -8.06
N GLN A 122 -16.37 -15.02 -6.75
CA GLN A 122 -17.37 -14.66 -5.76
C GLN A 122 -17.17 -13.24 -5.18
N ILE A 123 -16.02 -12.61 -5.45
CA ILE A 123 -15.72 -11.26 -4.96
C ILE A 123 -16.69 -10.26 -5.59
N SER A 124 -17.49 -9.58 -4.76
CA SER A 124 -18.38 -8.49 -5.18
C SER A 124 -17.67 -7.14 -5.16
N ASP A 125 -16.81 -6.92 -4.16
CA ASP A 125 -16.16 -5.65 -3.92
C ASP A 125 -14.71 -5.88 -3.52
N LEU A 126 -13.79 -5.29 -4.29
CA LEU A 126 -12.36 -5.31 -4.04
C LEU A 126 -11.89 -3.91 -3.63
N SER A 127 -11.53 -3.75 -2.36
CA SER A 127 -11.05 -2.49 -1.79
C SER A 127 -9.53 -2.48 -1.70
N LEU A 128 -8.92 -1.45 -2.26
CA LEU A 128 -7.47 -1.38 -2.48
C LEU A 128 -6.90 -0.11 -1.85
N VAL A 129 -5.80 -0.28 -1.11
CA VAL A 129 -5.05 0.83 -0.51
C VAL A 129 -3.59 0.73 -0.96
N SER A 130 -3.04 1.83 -1.47
CA SER A 130 -1.60 1.98 -1.74
C SER A 130 -1.02 0.87 -2.64
N GLY A 131 -0.12 0.02 -2.13
CA GLY A 131 0.46 -1.08 -2.91
C GLY A 131 -0.56 -2.13 -3.35
N GLY A 132 -1.68 -2.27 -2.64
CA GLY A 132 -2.83 -3.06 -3.10
C GLY A 132 -3.44 -2.50 -4.37
N ALA A 133 -3.49 -1.16 -4.51
CA ALA A 133 -4.00 -0.50 -5.71
C ALA A 133 -3.08 -0.75 -6.91
N TRP A 134 -1.75 -0.76 -6.71
CA TRP A 134 -0.79 -1.09 -7.76
C TRP A 134 -1.11 -2.46 -8.36
N PHE A 135 -1.32 -3.46 -7.50
CA PHE A 135 -1.71 -4.79 -7.94
C PHE A 135 -3.07 -4.77 -8.63
N GLY A 136 -4.13 -4.30 -7.97
CA GLY A 136 -5.49 -4.48 -8.48
C GLY A 136 -5.75 -3.74 -9.79
N VAL A 137 -5.15 -2.55 -9.99
CA VAL A 137 -5.22 -1.87 -11.28
C VAL A 137 -4.43 -2.62 -12.35
N SER A 138 -3.23 -3.08 -12.04
CA SER A 138 -2.43 -3.84 -13.01
C SER A 138 -3.12 -5.15 -13.41
N TYR A 139 -3.78 -5.80 -12.45
CA TYR A 139 -4.40 -7.10 -12.65
C TYR A 139 -5.75 -7.00 -13.35
N TYR A 140 -6.65 -6.15 -12.87
CA TYR A 140 -8.02 -6.08 -13.37
C TYR A 140 -8.24 -5.04 -14.48
N SER A 141 -7.29 -4.11 -14.67
CA SER A 141 -7.34 -3.08 -15.70
C SER A 141 -6.36 -3.29 -16.86
N SER A 142 -5.88 -4.52 -17.05
CA SER A 142 -5.05 -4.88 -18.20
C SER A 142 -5.68 -5.96 -19.05
N ASP A 143 -5.34 -5.99 -20.35
CA ASP A 143 -5.69 -7.09 -21.26
C ASP A 143 -4.68 -8.26 -21.20
N ILE A 144 -3.79 -8.25 -20.22
CA ILE A 144 -2.74 -9.27 -20.09
C ILE A 144 -3.32 -10.54 -19.49
N GLU A 145 -2.90 -11.68 -20.02
CA GLU A 145 -3.29 -13.00 -19.52
C GLU A 145 -3.01 -13.15 -18.03
N ASP A 146 -3.97 -13.71 -17.30
CA ASP A 146 -3.90 -13.81 -15.84
C ASP A 146 -2.68 -14.61 -15.36
N SER A 147 -2.29 -15.65 -16.10
CA SER A 147 -1.10 -16.46 -15.83
C SER A 147 0.20 -15.63 -15.85
N LEU A 148 0.28 -14.59 -16.68
CA LEU A 148 1.46 -13.72 -16.76
C LEU A 148 1.55 -12.75 -15.57
N ILE A 149 0.39 -12.31 -15.06
CA ILE A 149 0.33 -11.38 -13.91
C ILE A 149 0.45 -12.14 -12.60
N LEU A 150 -0.34 -13.19 -12.42
CA LEU A 150 -0.36 -13.98 -11.20
C LEU A 150 0.88 -14.86 -11.10
N GLY A 151 1.46 -15.30 -12.22
CA GLY A 151 2.60 -16.21 -12.24
C GLY A 151 2.24 -17.65 -11.85
N GLU A 152 3.27 -18.48 -11.82
CA GLU A 152 3.17 -19.87 -11.38
C GLU A 152 3.50 -19.96 -9.89
N ARG A 153 2.67 -20.67 -9.14
CA ARG A 153 2.89 -20.92 -7.70
C ARG A 153 3.80 -22.14 -7.51
N VAL A 154 4.46 -22.17 -6.37
CA VAL A 154 5.26 -23.29 -5.90
C VAL A 154 4.63 -23.78 -4.60
N SER A 155 4.25 -25.06 -4.56
CA SER A 155 3.51 -25.63 -3.41
C SER A 155 4.39 -25.85 -2.18
N ASN A 156 5.68 -26.16 -2.38
CA ASN A 156 6.59 -26.44 -1.26
C ASN A 156 7.75 -25.44 -1.17
N PRO A 157 8.07 -24.89 0.01
CA PRO A 157 9.17 -23.94 0.17
C PRO A 157 10.54 -24.52 -0.19
N GLU A 158 10.75 -25.83 0.00
CA GLU A 158 12.00 -26.53 -0.35
C GLU A 158 12.24 -26.63 -1.87
N ASP A 159 11.21 -26.43 -2.69
CA ASP A 159 11.35 -26.42 -4.15
C ASP A 159 11.90 -25.06 -4.65
N LEU A 160 12.01 -24.05 -3.78
CA LEU A 160 12.60 -22.75 -4.09
C LEU A 160 14.13 -22.85 -4.02
N THR A 161 14.80 -22.60 -5.14
CA THR A 161 16.27 -22.61 -5.23
C THR A 161 16.80 -21.30 -5.79
N LEU A 162 17.99 -20.86 -5.34
CA LEU A 162 18.76 -19.86 -6.09
C LEU A 162 19.44 -20.57 -7.26
N ASP A 163 19.24 -20.10 -8.48
CA ASP A 163 19.94 -20.64 -9.64
C ASP A 163 21.44 -20.38 -9.48
N SER A 164 22.25 -21.43 -9.28
CA SER A 164 23.69 -21.27 -9.35
C SER A 164 24.04 -21.25 -10.83
N ALA A 165 24.58 -20.13 -11.30
CA ALA A 165 25.15 -19.95 -12.64
C ALA A 165 26.40 -20.84 -12.91
N ASP A 166 26.43 -22.06 -12.36
CA ASP A 166 27.43 -23.10 -12.52
C ASP A 166 26.84 -24.27 -13.35
N SER A 167 26.05 -23.97 -14.38
CA SER A 167 25.96 -24.88 -15.53
C SER A 167 27.32 -24.87 -16.22
N LYS A 168 28.19 -25.79 -15.80
CA LYS A 168 29.51 -26.07 -16.39
C LYS A 168 29.45 -26.00 -17.92
N CYS A 169 30.08 -24.99 -18.52
CA CYS A 169 30.80 -25.23 -19.76
C CYS A 169 31.92 -26.21 -19.39
N SER A 170 31.72 -27.49 -19.66
CA SER A 170 32.77 -28.50 -19.51
C SER A 170 33.96 -28.08 -20.38
N ASN A 171 35.15 -28.03 -19.78
CA ASN A 171 36.42 -27.63 -20.40
C ASN A 171 36.95 -28.58 -21.50
N ASP A 172 36.08 -29.31 -22.20
CA ASP A 172 36.48 -30.33 -23.17
C ASP A 172 35.59 -30.27 -24.42
N ASP A 173 35.61 -29.14 -25.11
CA ASP A 173 35.94 -29.09 -26.53
C ASP A 173 35.80 -27.66 -27.06
N SER A 174 36.91 -27.12 -27.54
CA SER A 174 36.99 -25.78 -28.11
C SER A 174 36.56 -25.82 -29.58
N ARG A 175 35.24 -25.80 -29.82
CA ARG A 175 34.59 -25.32 -31.05
C ARG A 175 33.07 -25.48 -30.93
N ASP A 176 32.36 -24.39 -31.24
CA ASP A 176 30.90 -24.28 -31.38
C ASP A 176 30.07 -24.21 -30.09
N CYS A 177 30.36 -23.22 -29.24
CA CYS A 177 29.29 -22.58 -28.46
C CYS A 177 28.71 -21.47 -29.34
N ASP A 178 27.73 -21.81 -30.17
CA ASP A 178 26.98 -20.83 -30.95
C ASP A 178 26.37 -19.77 -30.01
N GLU A 179 26.46 -18.50 -30.42
CA GLU A 179 25.92 -17.30 -29.75
C GLU A 179 24.38 -17.30 -29.58
N GLU A 180 23.70 -18.41 -29.87
CA GLU A 180 22.24 -18.57 -29.73
C GLU A 180 21.81 -19.43 -28.52
N ASP A 181 22.74 -20.06 -27.79
CA ASP A 181 22.43 -20.72 -26.51
C ASP A 181 22.33 -19.69 -25.36
N THR A 182 21.33 -18.84 -25.50
CA THR A 182 20.65 -18.17 -24.40
C THR A 182 20.36 -19.19 -23.30
N VAL A 183 21.15 -19.10 -22.22
CA VAL A 183 20.92 -19.63 -20.86
C VAL A 183 19.53 -20.27 -20.76
N SER A 184 19.49 -21.59 -20.80
CA SER A 184 18.24 -22.37 -20.75
C SER A 184 17.55 -22.20 -19.39
N LEU A 185 16.83 -21.09 -19.29
CA LEU A 185 15.87 -20.64 -18.28
C LEU A 185 14.63 -21.55 -18.16
N LYS A 186 14.71 -22.78 -18.65
CA LYS A 186 13.63 -23.75 -18.65
C LYS A 186 13.66 -24.53 -17.34
N LYS A 187 13.10 -23.94 -16.27
CA LYS A 187 11.90 -24.48 -15.58
C LYS A 187 11.67 -24.07 -14.12
N ASN A 188 12.63 -23.53 -13.35
CA ASN A 188 12.41 -23.38 -11.89
C ASN A 188 12.97 -22.09 -11.26
N LEU A 189 12.59 -20.92 -11.81
CA LEU A 189 12.23 -19.69 -11.10
C LEU A 189 12.04 -18.61 -12.17
N HIS A 190 10.80 -18.18 -12.40
CA HIS A 190 10.48 -17.16 -13.41
C HIS A 190 11.40 -15.93 -13.28
N ILE A 191 12.18 -15.71 -14.33
CA ILE A 191 13.19 -14.68 -14.53
C ILE A 191 12.86 -13.38 -13.78
N MET A 192 13.67 -13.11 -12.76
CA MET A 192 13.85 -11.80 -12.17
C MET A 192 14.88 -11.02 -12.97
N THR A 193 14.52 -10.60 -14.18
CA THR A 193 15.41 -9.68 -14.88
C THR A 193 15.46 -8.39 -14.07
N ASN A 194 16.62 -7.73 -14.07
CA ASN A 194 16.84 -6.34 -13.64
C ASN A 194 15.89 -5.30 -14.32
N ASN A 195 14.87 -5.76 -15.04
CA ASN A 195 13.97 -4.99 -15.89
C ASN A 195 12.48 -5.20 -15.56
N SER A 196 12.08 -5.97 -14.53
CA SER A 196 10.65 -6.02 -14.16
C SER A 196 10.15 -4.71 -13.50
N LEU A 197 11.10 -3.93 -12.98
CA LEU A 197 11.01 -2.55 -12.51
C LEU A 197 12.34 -1.93 -12.98
N GLY A 198 12.36 -1.19 -14.10
CA GLY A 198 13.55 -0.89 -14.92
C GLY A 198 14.84 -0.39 -14.21
N GLN A 199 15.97 -0.35 -14.90
CA GLN A 199 17.26 0.08 -14.31
C GLN A 199 17.27 1.46 -13.63
N THR A 200 16.35 2.37 -14.00
CA THR A 200 16.14 3.66 -13.34
C THR A 200 15.82 3.53 -11.85
N HIS A 201 15.39 2.35 -11.36
CA HIS A 201 14.77 2.15 -10.05
C HIS A 201 15.76 2.08 -8.87
N GLN A 202 17.04 1.77 -9.11
CA GLN A 202 18.06 1.82 -8.05
C GLN A 202 18.27 3.25 -7.52
N GLN A 203 18.00 4.25 -8.33
CA GLN A 203 18.05 5.66 -7.93
C GLN A 203 16.76 6.11 -7.22
N PHE A 204 15.70 5.31 -7.15
CA PHE A 204 14.40 5.68 -6.56
C PHE A 204 14.03 4.86 -5.34
N SER A 205 14.64 3.68 -5.14
CA SER A 205 14.36 2.78 -4.01
C SER A 205 14.75 3.35 -2.65
N SER A 206 15.44 4.49 -2.61
CA SER A 206 15.72 5.24 -1.39
C SER A 206 14.96 6.57 -1.39
N LEU A 207 14.41 6.96 -0.24
CA LEU A 207 13.71 8.24 -0.03
C LEU A 207 14.48 9.46 -0.63
N PRO A 208 15.82 9.58 -0.48
CA PRO A 208 16.57 10.68 -1.12
C PRO A 208 16.52 10.65 -2.64
N GLY A 209 16.60 9.45 -3.21
CA GLY A 209 16.53 9.23 -4.66
C GLY A 209 15.16 9.57 -5.25
N PHE A 210 14.09 9.16 -4.54
CA PHE A 210 12.73 9.60 -4.83
C PHE A 210 12.59 11.13 -4.75
N ILE A 211 13.03 11.76 -3.66
CA ILE A 211 12.95 13.22 -3.48
C ILE A 211 13.70 13.95 -4.60
N VAL A 212 14.92 13.53 -4.93
CA VAL A 212 15.73 14.17 -5.98
C VAL A 212 15.03 14.08 -7.33
N SER A 213 14.56 12.91 -7.72
CA SER A 213 13.87 12.72 -8.99
C SER A 213 12.52 13.42 -9.04
N PHE A 214 11.79 13.44 -7.93
CA PHE A 214 10.50 14.10 -7.83
C PHE A 214 10.66 15.62 -7.90
N VAL A 215 11.57 16.20 -7.12
CA VAL A 215 11.87 17.63 -7.11
C VAL A 215 12.47 18.07 -8.44
N ALA A 216 13.43 17.32 -9.00
CA ALA A 216 14.03 17.64 -10.30
C ALA A 216 13.01 17.52 -11.44
N GLY A 217 12.17 16.47 -11.44
CA GLY A 217 11.11 16.28 -12.44
C GLY A 217 10.05 17.37 -12.38
N THR A 218 9.61 17.73 -11.17
CA THR A 218 8.63 18.80 -10.92
C THR A 218 9.18 20.15 -11.37
N LEU A 219 10.44 20.48 -11.02
CA LEU A 219 11.08 21.73 -11.44
C LEU A 219 11.33 21.79 -12.96
N ALA A 220 11.74 20.68 -13.57
CA ALA A 220 12.00 20.61 -15.01
C ALA A 220 10.73 20.80 -15.86
N ARG A 221 9.55 20.47 -15.32
CA ARG A 221 8.27 20.52 -16.02
C ARG A 221 7.34 21.64 -15.55
N ARG A 222 7.90 22.75 -15.03
CA ARG A 222 7.13 23.91 -14.56
C ARG A 222 6.03 23.56 -13.53
N LEU A 223 6.34 22.69 -12.57
CA LEU A 223 5.53 22.42 -11.38
C LEU A 223 4.25 21.57 -11.58
N ASP A 224 4.11 20.85 -12.69
CA ASP A 224 3.04 19.85 -12.83
C ASP A 224 3.46 18.49 -12.23
N GLY A 225 3.12 18.27 -10.96
CA GLY A 225 3.43 17.04 -10.22
C GLY A 225 2.64 15.80 -10.65
N SER A 226 1.53 15.97 -11.40
CA SER A 226 0.67 14.85 -11.83
C SER A 226 1.40 13.90 -12.79
N HIS A 227 2.19 14.46 -13.70
CA HIS A 227 2.99 13.71 -14.65
C HIS A 227 4.14 12.96 -13.99
N VAL A 228 4.66 13.43 -12.86
CA VAL A 228 5.78 12.77 -12.16
C VAL A 228 5.31 11.45 -11.54
N TRP A 229 4.14 11.44 -10.90
CA TRP A 229 3.54 10.22 -10.35
C TRP A 229 3.08 9.26 -11.46
N SER A 230 2.44 9.78 -12.50
CA SER A 230 2.06 8.99 -13.68
C SER A 230 3.30 8.37 -14.33
N ASP A 231 4.37 9.13 -14.56
CA ASP A 231 5.61 8.62 -15.16
C ASP A 231 6.32 7.65 -14.24
N PHE A 232 6.28 7.88 -12.92
CA PHE A 232 6.84 6.98 -11.92
C PHE A 232 6.12 5.63 -11.94
N LEU A 233 4.79 5.63 -11.90
CA LEU A 233 3.98 4.41 -11.95
C LEU A 233 4.10 3.73 -13.32
N ASN A 234 4.10 4.50 -14.41
CA ASN A 234 4.34 3.98 -15.75
C ASN A 234 5.74 3.37 -15.85
N GLN A 235 6.80 4.01 -15.35
CA GLN A 235 8.15 3.42 -15.35
C GLN A 235 8.23 2.19 -14.45
N SER A 236 7.52 2.21 -13.32
CA SER A 236 7.45 1.10 -12.37
C SER A 236 6.72 -0.11 -12.96
N LEU A 237 5.65 0.11 -13.70
CA LEU A 237 4.81 -0.96 -14.22
C LEU A 237 5.21 -1.36 -15.65
N ASN A 238 5.76 -0.47 -16.48
CA ASN A 238 6.02 -0.72 -17.91
C ASN A 238 7.33 -1.44 -18.24
N GLY A 239 8.13 -1.88 -17.25
CA GLY A 239 9.36 -2.64 -17.51
C GLY A 239 9.15 -3.93 -18.33
N ARG A 240 7.94 -4.52 -18.24
CA ARG A 240 7.46 -5.61 -19.12
C ARG A 240 6.05 -5.38 -19.66
N PHE A 241 5.23 -4.59 -18.97
CA PHE A 241 3.85 -4.35 -19.36
C PHE A 241 3.85 -3.25 -20.42
N LYS A 242 3.80 -3.61 -21.72
CA LYS A 242 3.54 -2.65 -22.81
C LYS A 242 2.07 -2.17 -22.79
N VAL A 243 1.49 -1.97 -21.62
CA VAL A 243 0.13 -1.45 -21.48
C VAL A 243 0.31 0.01 -21.11
N PRO A 244 0.00 0.95 -22.01
CA PRO A 244 -0.08 2.33 -21.59
C PRO A 244 -1.09 2.40 -20.44
N LEU A 245 -0.68 2.75 -19.22
CA LEU A 245 -1.65 3.14 -18.17
C LEU A 245 -2.36 4.45 -18.53
N SER A 246 -2.04 5.02 -19.69
CA SER A 246 -2.71 6.15 -20.33
C SER A 246 -4.11 5.81 -20.86
N HIS A 247 -4.75 4.73 -20.41
CA HIS A 247 -6.16 4.55 -20.69
C HIS A 247 -6.93 5.62 -19.89
N ASP A 248 -7.79 6.36 -20.59
CA ASP A 248 -8.69 7.32 -19.95
C ASP A 248 -9.73 6.63 -19.04
N PHE A 249 -9.80 5.30 -19.08
CA PHE A 249 -10.78 4.47 -18.38
C PHE A 249 -10.15 3.18 -17.87
N PHE A 250 -10.75 2.63 -16.81
CA PHE A 250 -10.44 1.31 -16.32
C PHE A 250 -10.95 0.26 -17.32
N ILE A 251 -10.06 -0.49 -17.95
CA ILE A 251 -10.45 -1.76 -18.57
C ILE A 251 -10.97 -2.65 -17.43
N ARG A 252 -12.05 -3.40 -17.64
CA ARG A 252 -12.58 -4.30 -16.61
C ARG A 252 -12.50 -5.74 -17.11
N LYS A 253 -11.65 -6.55 -16.49
CA LYS A 253 -11.75 -8.01 -16.63
C LYS A 253 -13.07 -8.56 -16.10
N ARG A 254 -13.69 -7.88 -15.14
CA ARG A 254 -14.97 -8.26 -14.53
C ARG A 254 -15.93 -7.08 -14.41
N VAL A 255 -17.11 -7.23 -14.99
CA VAL A 255 -18.15 -6.20 -15.01
C VAL A 255 -18.93 -6.16 -13.70
N ASP A 256 -19.03 -7.30 -13.02
CA ASP A 256 -19.84 -7.54 -11.82
C ASP A 256 -19.13 -7.23 -10.50
N MET A 257 -17.80 -7.17 -10.51
CA MET A 257 -16.97 -6.79 -9.34
C MET A 257 -16.73 -5.28 -9.30
N SER A 258 -16.93 -4.66 -8.13
CA SER A 258 -16.53 -3.28 -7.88
C SER A 258 -15.04 -3.23 -7.51
N ILE A 259 -14.24 -2.44 -8.22
CA ILE A 259 -12.86 -2.12 -7.82
C ILE A 259 -12.90 -0.75 -7.15
N ILE A 260 -12.49 -0.68 -5.90
CA ILE A 260 -12.55 0.51 -5.06
C ILE A 260 -11.12 0.89 -4.70
N ILE A 261 -10.61 1.96 -5.30
CA ILE A 261 -9.34 2.55 -4.88
C ILE A 261 -9.64 3.56 -3.78
N ASN A 262 -9.11 3.29 -2.59
CA ASN A 262 -9.35 4.10 -1.41
C ASN A 262 -8.35 5.26 -1.35
N ALA A 263 -8.87 6.45 -1.10
CA ALA A 263 -8.14 7.70 -0.97
C ALA A 263 -8.83 8.57 0.10
N LEU A 264 -8.23 9.73 0.40
CA LEU A 264 -8.90 10.79 1.14
C LEU A 264 -8.95 12.03 0.30
N LEU A 265 -10.09 12.71 0.37
CA LEU A 265 -10.26 14.03 -0.19
C LEU A 265 -9.93 15.06 0.89
N LYS A 266 -8.85 15.80 0.70
CA LYS A 266 -8.49 16.96 1.52
C LYS A 266 -9.15 18.20 0.93
N ASN A 267 -9.96 18.88 1.75
CA ASN A 267 -10.56 20.17 1.42
C ASN A 267 -10.28 21.14 2.57
N GLY A 268 -9.32 22.05 2.36
CA GLY A 268 -8.77 22.85 3.44
C GLY A 268 -8.08 21.99 4.50
N GLU A 269 -8.53 22.08 5.74
CA GLU A 269 -8.03 21.29 6.88
C GLU A 269 -8.84 20.00 7.13
N GLN A 270 -9.96 19.82 6.42
CA GLN A 270 -10.82 18.65 6.60
C GLN A 270 -10.45 17.54 5.61
N TYR A 271 -10.69 16.30 6.05
CA TYR A 271 -10.44 15.08 5.29
C TYR A 271 -11.71 14.26 5.20
N TYR A 272 -12.01 13.73 4.03
CA TYR A 272 -13.19 12.91 3.81
C TYR A 272 -12.80 11.59 3.15
N PRO A 273 -13.38 10.44 3.56
CA PRO A 273 -13.17 9.18 2.87
C PRO A 273 -13.61 9.29 1.42
N PHE A 274 -12.70 8.99 0.50
CA PHE A 274 -12.90 9.14 -0.93
C PHE A 274 -12.63 7.81 -1.63
N GLU A 275 -13.53 7.45 -2.52
CA GLU A 275 -13.50 6.20 -3.25
C GLU A 275 -13.45 6.51 -4.73
N ILE A 276 -12.51 5.86 -5.40
CA ILE A 276 -12.38 5.96 -6.84
C ILE A 276 -12.82 4.62 -7.39
N LEU A 277 -13.95 4.64 -8.10
CA LEU A 277 -14.51 3.51 -8.82
C LEU A 277 -14.24 3.67 -10.32
N PRO A 278 -14.48 2.64 -11.13
CA PRO A 278 -14.06 2.71 -12.51
C PRO A 278 -14.88 3.67 -13.38
N ASP A 279 -16.13 3.98 -12.98
CA ASP A 279 -17.02 4.90 -13.72
C ASP A 279 -17.40 6.16 -12.92
N GLU A 280 -17.10 6.19 -11.62
CA GLU A 280 -17.53 7.24 -10.70
C GLU A 280 -16.52 7.45 -9.57
N VAL A 281 -16.64 8.59 -8.90
CA VAL A 281 -16.01 8.82 -7.61
C VAL A 281 -17.08 8.99 -6.55
N ARG A 282 -16.73 8.66 -5.31
CA ARG A 282 -17.68 8.73 -4.21
C ARG A 282 -17.01 9.30 -2.98
N ILE A 283 -17.69 10.22 -2.31
CA ILE A 283 -17.33 10.65 -0.96
C ILE A 283 -18.22 9.88 0.01
N ARG A 284 -17.59 9.11 0.89
CA ARG A 284 -18.26 8.20 1.83
C ARG A 284 -18.21 8.79 3.23
N SER A 285 -18.98 9.84 3.45
CA SER A 285 -19.10 10.50 4.74
C SER A 285 -20.52 11.01 4.98
N PHE A 286 -20.97 10.96 6.22
CA PHE A 286 -22.24 11.56 6.68
C PHE A 286 -22.02 12.76 7.61
N VAL A 287 -20.76 13.20 7.81
CA VAL A 287 -20.46 14.39 8.61
C VAL A 287 -20.55 15.66 7.76
N ASP A 288 -20.68 16.81 8.42
CA ASP A 288 -20.71 18.14 7.81
C ASP A 288 -21.82 18.34 6.77
N GLY A 289 -22.97 17.69 6.98
CA GLY A 289 -24.13 17.77 6.08
C GLY A 289 -23.92 17.06 4.74
N PHE A 290 -22.85 16.25 4.63
CA PHE A 290 -22.61 15.45 3.44
C PHE A 290 -23.60 14.27 3.42
N GLN A 291 -24.42 14.19 2.38
CA GLN A 291 -25.07 12.93 2.03
C GLN A 291 -24.09 12.16 1.15
N ALA A 292 -23.85 10.87 1.45
CA ALA A 292 -22.97 10.06 0.60
C ALA A 292 -23.41 10.17 -0.86
N ARG A 293 -22.52 10.70 -1.69
CA ARG A 293 -22.81 11.12 -3.06
C ARG A 293 -21.84 10.44 -4.00
N SER A 294 -22.40 9.79 -5.02
CA SER A 294 -21.66 9.38 -6.20
C SER A 294 -21.65 10.53 -7.21
N LEU A 295 -20.48 10.75 -7.81
CA LEU A 295 -20.25 11.72 -8.87
C LEU A 295 -19.67 10.98 -10.06
N LYS A 296 -20.18 11.28 -11.26
CA LYS A 296 -19.57 10.77 -12.48
C LYS A 296 -18.14 11.29 -12.58
N LEU A 297 -17.26 10.55 -13.24
CA LEU A 297 -15.87 11.01 -13.50
C LEU A 297 -15.80 12.32 -14.31
N SER A 298 -16.88 12.73 -14.99
CA SER A 298 -16.98 14.03 -15.65
C SER A 298 -17.28 15.20 -14.70
N GLU A 299 -17.79 14.91 -13.50
CA GLU A 299 -18.18 15.91 -12.50
C GLU A 299 -17.05 16.20 -11.49
N PHE A 300 -15.99 15.40 -11.51
CA PHE A 300 -14.82 15.56 -10.67
C PHE A 300 -13.56 15.22 -11.47
N GLY A 301 -12.61 16.14 -11.56
CA GLY A 301 -11.45 15.95 -12.43
C GLY A 301 -10.23 16.75 -12.05
N LEU A 302 -9.14 16.43 -12.72
CA LEU A 302 -7.85 17.10 -12.58
C LEU A 302 -7.95 18.52 -13.18
N VAL A 303 -7.46 19.51 -12.44
CA VAL A 303 -7.38 20.90 -12.91
C VAL A 303 -6.10 21.06 -13.73
N GLY A 304 -6.25 21.48 -14.99
CA GLY A 304 -5.15 21.87 -15.85
C GLY A 304 -5.47 23.13 -16.65
N GLU A 305 -4.57 23.51 -17.56
CA GLU A 305 -4.77 24.60 -18.50
C GLU A 305 -4.90 24.07 -19.94
N ASP A 306 -5.80 24.66 -20.72
CA ASP A 306 -5.89 24.42 -22.17
C ASP A 306 -4.78 25.16 -22.94
N VAL A 307 -4.73 24.98 -24.26
CA VAL A 307 -3.73 25.64 -25.13
C VAL A 307 -3.78 27.18 -25.09
N ASN A 308 -4.84 27.75 -24.54
CA ASN A 308 -5.05 29.19 -24.40
C ASN A 308 -4.86 29.67 -22.95
N GLY A 309 -4.40 28.81 -22.04
CA GLY A 309 -4.25 29.12 -20.62
C GLY A 309 -5.58 29.21 -19.86
N ARG A 310 -6.67 28.67 -20.40
CA ARG A 310 -7.95 28.59 -19.69
C ARG A 310 -7.98 27.34 -18.83
N GLU A 311 -8.57 27.45 -17.66
CA GLU A 311 -8.79 26.30 -16.80
C GLU A 311 -9.61 25.23 -17.54
N LYS A 312 -9.12 23.98 -17.49
CA LYS A 312 -9.75 22.81 -18.06
C LYS A 312 -9.78 21.70 -17.01
N ILE A 313 -10.98 21.24 -16.68
CA ILE A 313 -11.16 20.04 -15.88
C ILE A 313 -11.07 18.83 -16.81
N SER A 314 -10.10 17.95 -16.55
CA SER A 314 -9.94 16.69 -17.28
C SER A 314 -10.44 15.54 -16.41
N PRO A 315 -11.12 14.53 -16.99
CA PRO A 315 -11.53 13.34 -16.23
C PRO A 315 -10.34 12.70 -15.52
N MET A 316 -10.58 12.19 -14.32
CA MET A 316 -9.55 11.47 -13.57
C MET A 316 -9.21 10.17 -14.28
N ARG A 317 -7.92 9.94 -14.54
CA ARG A 317 -7.42 8.72 -15.17
C ARG A 317 -7.09 7.67 -14.11
N VAL A 318 -6.96 6.42 -14.55
CA VAL A 318 -6.55 5.29 -13.70
C VAL A 318 -5.23 5.56 -12.97
N GLN A 319 -4.26 6.15 -13.66
CA GLN A 319 -2.96 6.52 -13.08
C GLN A 319 -3.07 7.63 -12.02
N ASP A 320 -4.04 8.54 -12.16
CA ASP A 320 -4.29 9.60 -11.18
C ASP A 320 -4.89 8.99 -9.89
N ALA A 321 -5.78 8.02 -10.04
CA ALA A 321 -6.35 7.24 -8.94
C ALA A 321 -5.29 6.43 -8.18
N LEU A 322 -4.40 5.76 -8.91
CA LEU A 322 -3.27 5.05 -8.34
C LEU A 322 -2.32 5.99 -7.58
N ALA A 323 -2.00 7.13 -8.19
CA ALA A 323 -1.14 8.13 -7.58
C ALA A 323 -1.75 8.63 -6.26
N ALA A 324 -3.04 8.98 -6.26
CA ALA A 324 -3.78 9.40 -5.08
C ALA A 324 -3.69 8.36 -3.95
N SER A 325 -3.97 7.09 -4.25
CA SER A 325 -3.92 6.01 -3.26
C SER A 325 -2.50 5.66 -2.80
N SER A 326 -1.46 6.19 -3.44
CA SER A 326 -0.04 5.91 -3.12
C SER A 326 0.72 7.13 -2.60
N ALA A 327 0.03 8.26 -2.47
CA ALA A 327 0.61 9.54 -2.11
C ALA A 327 0.86 9.72 -0.61
N ASN A 328 1.02 8.64 0.17
CA ASN A 328 1.28 8.75 1.62
C ASN A 328 2.52 9.62 1.89
N TYR A 329 3.47 9.60 0.94
CA TYR A 329 4.68 10.42 1.01
C TYR A 329 4.43 11.92 1.02
N ALA A 330 3.39 12.41 0.37
CA ALA A 330 3.04 13.82 0.41
C ALA A 330 2.70 14.28 1.84
N ASN A 331 2.29 13.38 2.73
CA ASN A 331 2.10 13.73 4.14
C ASN A 331 3.42 13.90 4.91
N PHE A 332 4.54 13.35 4.40
CA PHE A 332 5.87 13.52 5.00
C PHE A 332 6.60 14.77 4.48
N VAL A 333 6.11 15.39 3.41
CA VAL A 333 6.71 16.63 2.90
C VAL A 333 6.06 17.82 3.62
N TRP A 334 6.86 18.85 3.91
CA TRP A 334 6.42 20.07 4.60
C TRP A 334 5.24 20.70 3.85
N GLU A 335 4.20 21.18 4.56
CA GLU A 335 2.92 21.58 3.97
C GLU A 335 3.02 22.54 2.76
N PRO A 336 3.89 23.57 2.74
CA PRO A 336 4.09 24.43 1.58
C PRO A 336 4.63 23.70 0.34
N LEU A 337 5.31 22.56 0.54
CA LEU A 337 5.78 21.70 -0.55
C LEU A 337 4.68 20.76 -1.07
N ASN A 338 3.64 20.48 -0.29
CA ASN A 338 2.55 19.57 -0.71
C ASN A 338 1.77 20.12 -1.90
N TYR A 339 1.62 21.44 -1.99
CA TYR A 339 1.02 22.12 -3.15
C TYR A 339 1.79 21.89 -4.45
N PHE A 340 3.10 21.64 -4.39
CA PHE A 340 3.91 21.36 -5.58
C PHE A 340 3.93 19.87 -5.94
N VAL A 341 3.46 18.99 -5.03
CA VAL A 341 3.63 17.53 -5.13
C VAL A 341 2.32 16.84 -5.50
N LEU A 342 1.18 17.36 -5.04
CA LEU A 342 -0.12 16.75 -5.26
C LEU A 342 -0.93 17.47 -6.34
N PRO A 343 -1.50 16.74 -7.30
CA PRO A 343 -2.44 17.33 -8.25
C PRO A 343 -3.64 17.95 -7.54
N ILE A 344 -4.11 19.08 -8.08
CA ILE A 344 -5.33 19.75 -7.64
C ILE A 344 -6.50 19.17 -8.44
N TYR A 345 -7.57 18.83 -7.74
CA TYR A 345 -8.82 18.37 -8.31
C TYR A 345 -9.92 19.38 -8.04
N LYS A 346 -10.88 19.46 -8.96
CA LYS A 346 -12.07 20.30 -8.82
C LYS A 346 -13.33 19.51 -9.15
N PHE A 347 -14.41 19.94 -8.52
CA PHE A 347 -15.75 19.59 -8.95
C PHE A 347 -16.17 20.50 -10.10
N ALA A 348 -16.96 19.98 -11.05
CA ALA A 348 -17.52 20.79 -12.12
C ALA A 348 -18.49 21.85 -11.55
N GLU A 349 -18.52 23.06 -12.14
CA GLU A 349 -19.27 24.22 -11.62
C GLU A 349 -20.77 23.95 -11.37
N ASP A 350 -21.39 23.05 -12.14
CA ASP A 350 -22.81 22.69 -12.01
C ASP A 350 -23.10 21.69 -10.87
N SER A 351 -22.06 21.19 -10.20
CA SER A 351 -22.24 20.32 -9.04
C SER A 351 -22.54 21.17 -7.81
N SER A 352 -23.73 20.98 -7.21
CA SER A 352 -24.12 21.64 -5.97
C SER A 352 -23.20 21.21 -4.82
N MET A 353 -22.08 21.91 -4.64
CA MET A 353 -21.16 21.70 -3.55
C MET A 353 -21.80 22.12 -2.22
N PRO A 354 -21.54 21.41 -1.11
CA PRO A 354 -21.97 21.87 0.20
C PRO A 354 -21.41 23.26 0.51
N ASN A 355 -22.21 24.10 1.17
CA ASN A 355 -21.80 25.44 1.55
C ASN A 355 -20.48 25.44 2.33
N GLY A 356 -19.52 26.26 1.92
CA GLY A 356 -18.23 26.43 2.60
C GLY A 356 -17.10 25.53 2.10
N TRP A 357 -17.36 24.66 1.12
CA TRP A 357 -16.29 23.90 0.46
C TRP A 357 -15.45 24.79 -0.45
N LYS A 358 -14.13 24.54 -0.48
CA LYS A 358 -13.28 25.13 -1.50
C LYS A 358 -13.47 24.37 -2.81
N PRO A 359 -13.45 25.06 -3.96
CA PRO A 359 -13.52 24.40 -5.26
C PRO A 359 -12.33 23.45 -5.46
N ASP A 360 -11.16 23.87 -4.97
CA ASP A 360 -9.90 23.15 -5.08
C ASP A 360 -9.76 22.14 -3.94
N CYS A 361 -9.60 20.87 -4.32
CA CYS A 361 -9.38 19.77 -3.40
C CYS A 361 -8.11 19.00 -3.78
N GLN A 362 -7.56 18.26 -2.82
CA GLN A 362 -6.42 17.37 -3.06
C GLN A 362 -6.80 15.94 -2.70
N LEU A 363 -6.29 14.98 -3.46
CA LEU A 363 -6.39 13.57 -3.10
C LEU A 363 -5.11 13.13 -2.41
N ILE A 364 -5.25 12.39 -1.32
CA ILE A 364 -4.15 11.78 -0.58
C ILE A 364 -4.42 10.29 -0.32
N ASP A 365 -3.38 9.58 0.11
CA ASP A 365 -3.45 8.15 0.39
C ASP A 365 -4.41 7.86 1.56
N GLY A 366 -5.29 6.87 1.36
CA GLY A 366 -6.26 6.37 2.35
C GLY A 366 -5.60 5.76 3.59
N GLY A 367 -4.32 5.41 3.49
CA GLY A 367 -3.51 4.74 4.51
C GLY A 367 -3.50 5.41 5.88
N PHE A 368 -3.77 6.71 5.93
CA PHE A 368 -3.78 7.46 7.18
C PHE A 368 -5.04 7.24 8.04
N LEU A 369 -6.19 6.96 7.43
CA LEU A 369 -7.48 6.80 8.13
C LEU A 369 -8.09 5.40 7.99
N ASP A 370 -7.89 4.76 6.83
CA ASP A 370 -8.39 3.43 6.51
C ASP A 370 -7.30 2.62 5.82
N TYR A 371 -6.20 2.39 6.54
CA TYR A 371 -5.07 1.59 6.04
C TYR A 371 -5.50 0.21 5.57
N LEU A 372 -6.43 -0.44 6.28
CA LEU A 372 -6.86 -1.80 6.00
C LEU A 372 -7.78 -1.89 4.78
N GLY A 373 -8.33 -0.77 4.31
CA GLY A 373 -9.28 -0.71 3.21
C GLY A 373 -10.61 -1.39 3.54
N ILE A 374 -10.93 -1.61 4.82
CA ILE A 374 -12.12 -2.37 5.22
C ILE A 374 -13.37 -1.50 5.23
N MET A 375 -13.23 -0.18 5.40
CA MET A 375 -14.38 0.70 5.62
C MET A 375 -15.31 0.79 4.39
N PRO A 376 -14.82 0.86 3.14
CA PRO A 376 -15.67 0.77 1.94
C PRO A 376 -16.53 -0.49 1.91
N LEU A 377 -16.00 -1.63 2.37
CA LEU A 377 -16.70 -2.92 2.35
C LEU A 377 -17.81 -2.95 3.40
N LEU A 378 -17.55 -2.42 4.60
CA LEU A 378 -18.54 -2.30 5.68
C LEU A 378 -19.67 -1.34 5.32
N ALA A 379 -19.36 -0.20 4.69
CA ALA A 379 -20.37 0.75 4.24
C ALA A 379 -21.28 0.16 3.14
N ARG A 380 -20.75 -0.79 2.35
CA ARG A 380 -21.49 -1.56 1.34
C ARG A 380 -22.25 -2.77 1.92
N LYS A 381 -22.18 -2.97 3.24
CA LYS A 381 -22.79 -4.08 3.97
C LYS A 381 -22.31 -5.44 3.46
N SER A 382 -21.00 -5.57 3.23
CA SER A 382 -20.39 -6.87 2.92
C SER A 382 -20.65 -7.83 4.09
N GLU A 383 -21.15 -9.02 3.80
CA GLU A 383 -21.48 -10.02 4.82
C GLU A 383 -20.24 -10.82 5.23
N ARG A 384 -19.29 -10.94 4.31
CA ARG A 384 -18.03 -11.65 4.46
C ARG A 384 -16.90 -10.80 3.93
N ILE A 385 -15.80 -10.70 4.66
CA ILE A 385 -14.61 -9.94 4.25
C ILE A 385 -13.36 -10.81 4.39
N ILE A 386 -12.52 -10.83 3.36
CA ILE A 386 -11.13 -11.28 3.50
C ILE A 386 -10.25 -10.04 3.56
N ALA A 387 -9.55 -9.87 4.67
CA ALA A 387 -8.70 -8.72 4.93
C ALA A 387 -7.23 -9.12 4.85
N PHE A 388 -6.58 -8.77 3.73
CA PHE A 388 -5.15 -8.96 3.52
C PHE A 388 -4.38 -7.78 4.13
N ILE A 389 -3.76 -8.05 5.29
CA ILE A 389 -2.96 -7.10 6.05
C ILE A 389 -1.50 -7.22 5.63
N ASN A 390 -1.16 -6.65 4.46
CA ASN A 390 0.19 -6.70 3.89
C ASN A 390 1.11 -5.64 4.51
N THR A 391 1.12 -5.58 5.84
CA THR A 391 1.91 -4.62 6.63
C THR A 391 3.40 -4.98 6.64
N GLY A 392 4.24 -3.99 6.95
CA GLY A 392 5.64 -4.18 7.30
C GLY A 392 5.88 -4.29 8.81
N ILE A 393 4.81 -4.39 9.60
CA ILE A 393 4.87 -4.44 11.06
C ILE A 393 4.69 -5.88 11.55
N PRO A 394 5.68 -6.52 12.17
CA PRO A 394 5.54 -7.87 12.71
C PRO A 394 4.63 -7.90 13.94
N ILE A 395 4.00 -9.04 14.22
CA ILE A 395 3.31 -9.26 15.49
C ILE A 395 4.34 -9.37 16.62
N ARG A 396 4.19 -8.60 17.68
CA ARG A 396 5.06 -8.60 18.86
C ARG A 396 4.26 -8.95 20.09
N SER A 397 4.92 -9.44 21.13
CA SER A 397 4.27 -9.70 22.41
C SER A 397 5.16 -9.31 23.59
N LYS A 398 4.53 -8.85 24.67
CA LYS A 398 5.14 -8.57 25.97
C LYS A 398 4.32 -9.28 27.04
N VAL A 399 4.98 -10.09 27.88
CA VAL A 399 4.32 -10.74 29.02
C VAL A 399 4.12 -9.71 30.13
N LEU A 400 2.88 -9.52 30.55
CA LEU A 400 2.51 -8.63 31.64
C LEU A 400 2.79 -9.26 33.00
N VAL A 401 2.79 -8.44 34.05
CA VAL A 401 2.92 -8.92 35.45
C VAL A 401 1.77 -9.84 35.84
N SER A 402 0.59 -9.69 35.23
CA SER A 402 -0.56 -10.60 35.39
C SER A 402 -0.31 -12.00 34.81
N GLY A 403 0.72 -12.18 33.98
CA GLY A 403 1.02 -13.40 33.24
C GLY A 403 0.37 -13.48 31.86
N GLU A 404 -0.44 -12.49 31.48
CA GLU A 404 -1.08 -12.41 30.16
C GLU A 404 -0.15 -11.79 29.12
N ASP A 405 -0.31 -12.15 27.84
CA ASP A 405 0.43 -11.53 26.73
C ASP A 405 -0.28 -10.26 26.27
N LEU A 406 0.42 -9.12 26.30
CA LEU A 406 0.04 -7.94 25.53
C LEU A 406 0.62 -8.07 24.12
N VAL A 407 -0.23 -7.96 23.10
CA VAL A 407 0.16 -8.14 21.70
C VAL A 407 0.17 -6.81 20.96
N GLY A 408 1.24 -6.53 20.23
CA GLY A 408 1.41 -5.34 19.41
C GLY A 408 1.51 -5.70 17.94
N MET A 409 0.81 -4.95 17.09
CA MET A 409 0.73 -5.20 15.64
C MET A 409 0.39 -3.90 14.88
N GLU A 410 0.17 -3.99 13.56
CA GLU A 410 -0.26 -2.87 12.72
C GLU A 410 -1.40 -2.07 13.36
N LYS A 411 -1.13 -0.82 13.79
CA LYS A 411 -2.04 0.02 14.59
C LYS A 411 -3.41 0.27 13.98
N ALA A 412 -3.54 0.16 12.65
CA ALA A 412 -4.83 0.30 12.00
C ALA A 412 -5.81 -0.81 12.42
N LEU A 413 -5.32 -2.00 12.79
CA LEU A 413 -6.14 -3.11 13.25
C LEU A 413 -6.78 -2.88 14.63
N PRO A 414 -6.04 -2.60 15.74
CA PRO A 414 -6.65 -2.24 17.02
C PRO A 414 -7.53 -0.99 16.94
N ALA A 415 -7.22 -0.05 16.05
CA ALA A 415 -8.03 1.16 15.85
C ALA A 415 -9.47 0.84 15.40
N LEU A 416 -9.68 -0.22 14.61
CA LEU A 416 -11.04 -0.69 14.24
C LEU A 416 -11.88 -1.05 15.47
N PHE A 417 -11.23 -1.46 16.57
CA PHE A 417 -11.84 -1.84 17.83
C PHE A 417 -11.79 -0.71 18.87
N GLY A 418 -11.30 0.48 18.51
CA GLY A 418 -11.19 1.62 19.43
C GLY A 418 -10.03 1.52 20.42
N ILE A 419 -8.96 0.79 20.10
CA ILE A 419 -7.77 0.58 20.96
C ILE A 419 -6.57 1.37 20.42
N GLN A 420 -5.79 1.99 21.31
CA GLN A 420 -4.73 2.97 20.99
C GLN A 420 -3.33 2.37 21.07
N PRO A 421 -2.44 2.70 20.09
CA PRO A 421 -1.71 1.65 19.42
C PRO A 421 -0.89 0.86 20.42
N ASP A 422 -1.11 -0.43 20.40
CA ASP A 422 -0.28 -1.41 21.06
C ASP A 422 0.92 -1.81 20.17
N GLU A 423 1.03 -1.26 18.95
CA GLU A 423 2.09 -1.55 17.96
C GLU A 423 3.50 -1.52 18.57
N SER A 424 3.82 -0.48 19.34
CA SER A 424 5.14 -0.30 19.96
C SER A 424 5.28 -1.01 21.32
N LEU A 425 4.20 -1.58 21.86
CA LEU A 425 4.16 -2.18 23.20
C LEU A 425 4.71 -1.27 24.31
N GLU A 426 4.54 0.05 24.15
CA GLU A 426 4.92 1.06 25.14
C GLU A 426 4.08 0.98 26.41
N GLU A 427 2.81 0.64 26.26
CA GLU A 427 1.85 0.54 27.37
C GLU A 427 1.86 -0.86 27.99
N ASP A 428 1.37 -0.96 29.22
CA ASP A 428 1.21 -2.24 29.96
C ASP A 428 -0.22 -2.79 29.89
N ALA A 429 -1.07 -2.24 29.03
CA ALA A 429 -2.45 -2.68 28.81
C ALA A 429 -3.00 -2.18 27.47
N TYR A 430 -4.08 -2.80 26.99
CA TYR A 430 -4.88 -2.25 25.90
C TYR A 430 -5.66 -1.03 26.38
N LEU A 431 -5.28 0.16 25.89
CA LEU A 431 -5.95 1.41 26.23
C LEU A 431 -7.01 1.76 25.20
N LEU A 432 -8.19 2.19 25.67
CA LEU A 432 -9.21 2.72 24.76
C LEU A 432 -8.74 4.07 24.19
N LEU A 433 -8.89 4.24 22.87
CA LEU A 433 -8.58 5.49 22.15
C LEU A 433 -9.25 6.72 22.79
N LYS A 434 -10.47 6.56 23.29
CA LYS A 434 -11.25 7.64 23.91
C LYS A 434 -10.73 8.06 25.29
N SER A 435 -10.11 7.14 26.04
CA SER A 435 -9.67 7.39 27.42
C SER A 435 -8.18 7.69 27.54
N SER A 436 -7.42 7.60 26.45
CA SER A 436 -5.98 7.69 26.51
C SER A 436 -5.45 9.14 26.50
N SER A 437 -4.35 9.36 27.22
CA SER A 437 -3.61 10.62 27.25
C SER A 437 -2.93 10.95 25.92
N LYS A 438 -2.65 9.94 25.07
CA LYS A 438 -2.05 10.11 23.73
C LYS A 438 -3.10 10.33 22.64
N LYS A 439 -4.38 10.60 22.97
CA LYS A 439 -5.47 10.79 22.01
C LYS A 439 -5.15 11.81 20.90
N ASP A 440 -4.51 12.93 21.24
CA ASP A 440 -4.22 13.98 20.26
C ASP A 440 -3.18 13.52 19.22
N ARG A 441 -2.24 12.65 19.63
CA ARG A 441 -1.30 11.99 18.71
C ARG A 441 -2.03 11.11 17.70
N TYR A 442 -3.03 10.35 18.13
CA TYR A 442 -3.72 9.38 17.27
C TYR A 442 -5.12 9.86 16.84
N LYS A 443 -5.30 11.17 16.65
CA LYS A 443 -6.60 11.79 16.37
C LYS A 443 -7.33 11.18 15.16
N ALA A 444 -6.59 10.88 14.10
CA ALA A 444 -7.12 10.23 12.90
C ALA A 444 -7.68 8.82 13.19
N LEU A 445 -6.97 8.01 13.96
CA LEU A 445 -7.39 6.64 14.31
C LEU A 445 -8.62 6.60 15.21
N GLN A 446 -8.94 7.70 15.90
CA GLN A 446 -10.19 7.78 16.69
C GLN A 446 -11.42 7.70 15.80
N LEU A 447 -11.30 8.03 14.52
CA LEU A 447 -12.37 7.96 13.54
C LEU A 447 -12.57 6.54 12.98
N SER A 448 -11.70 5.59 13.30
CA SER A 448 -11.70 4.25 12.70
C SER A 448 -12.50 3.20 13.48
N GLN A 449 -13.02 3.50 14.68
CA GLN A 449 -13.74 2.49 15.46
C GLN A 449 -15.04 2.07 14.75
N VAL A 450 -15.15 0.78 14.44
CA VAL A 450 -16.31 0.14 13.78
C VAL A 450 -16.69 -1.20 14.41
N PHE A 451 -15.89 -1.71 15.36
CA PHE A 451 -16.17 -2.92 16.13
C PHE A 451 -16.10 -2.66 17.64
N GLU A 452 -16.77 -3.51 18.42
CA GLU A 452 -16.73 -3.48 19.89
C GLU A 452 -15.34 -3.90 20.40
N SER A 453 -14.78 -3.16 21.35
CA SER A 453 -13.40 -3.35 21.84
C SER A 453 -13.13 -4.74 22.43
N THR A 454 -14.17 -5.38 22.98
CA THR A 454 -14.10 -6.72 23.58
C THR A 454 -13.70 -7.81 22.59
N HIS A 455 -13.89 -7.58 21.29
CA HIS A 455 -13.55 -8.54 20.25
C HIS A 455 -12.06 -8.56 19.87
N TYR A 456 -11.30 -7.52 20.25
CA TYR A 456 -9.91 -7.39 19.83
C TYR A 456 -8.98 -8.36 20.56
N VAL A 457 -9.10 -8.47 21.89
CA VAL A 457 -8.19 -9.29 22.71
C VAL A 457 -8.14 -10.73 22.17
N ARG A 458 -9.30 -11.31 21.87
CA ARG A 458 -9.39 -12.65 21.29
C ARG A 458 -8.71 -12.76 19.93
N LEU A 459 -8.87 -11.77 19.05
CA LEU A 459 -8.20 -11.74 17.75
C LEU A 459 -6.67 -11.68 17.93
N ALA A 460 -6.21 -10.80 18.82
CA ALA A 460 -4.79 -10.61 19.10
C ALA A 460 -4.14 -11.87 19.68
N GLU A 461 -4.80 -12.54 20.62
CA GLU A 461 -4.37 -13.83 21.19
C GLU A 461 -4.31 -14.92 20.13
N GLN A 462 -5.31 -15.01 19.24
CA GLN A 462 -5.34 -16.01 18.17
C GLN A 462 -4.22 -15.81 17.15
N LEU A 463 -3.95 -14.55 16.75
CA LEU A 463 -2.84 -14.22 15.86
C LEU A 463 -1.48 -14.52 16.52
N LEU A 464 -1.32 -14.16 17.80
CA LEU A 464 -0.12 -14.49 18.55
C LEU A 464 0.08 -16.00 18.70
N ALA A 465 -1.00 -16.75 18.95
CA ALA A 465 -0.95 -18.20 19.05
C ALA A 465 -0.48 -18.85 17.73
N LYS A 466 -0.99 -18.38 16.58
CA LYS A 466 -0.50 -18.81 15.25
C LYS A 466 0.98 -18.52 15.08
N LYS A 467 1.43 -17.31 15.41
CA LYS A 467 2.84 -16.94 15.36
C LYS A 467 3.71 -17.84 16.27
N LYS A 468 3.33 -18.04 17.53
CA LYS A 468 4.07 -18.90 18.49
C LYS A 468 4.15 -20.35 18.02
N ALA A 469 3.14 -20.84 17.29
CA ALA A 469 3.13 -22.18 16.69
C ALA A 469 3.97 -22.30 15.40
N GLY A 470 4.47 -21.19 14.86
CA GLY A 470 5.15 -21.15 13.57
C GLY A 470 4.22 -21.32 12.37
N ASP A 471 2.92 -21.11 12.57
CA ASP A 471 1.85 -21.32 11.59
C ASP A 471 1.49 -20.02 10.84
N PRO A 472 0.81 -20.11 9.68
CA PRO A 472 0.18 -18.96 9.03
C PRO A 472 -0.66 -18.13 10.01
N ALA A 473 -0.42 -16.82 10.06
CA ALA A 473 -1.20 -15.88 10.87
C ALA A 473 -2.55 -15.54 10.19
N VAL A 474 -3.40 -16.56 10.06
CA VAL A 474 -4.73 -16.48 9.45
C VAL A 474 -5.80 -16.82 10.49
N VAL A 475 -6.71 -15.87 10.73
CA VAL A 475 -7.73 -15.99 11.78
C VAL A 475 -9.11 -15.62 11.23
N LEU A 476 -10.06 -16.54 11.36
CA LEU A 476 -11.47 -16.30 11.05
C LEU A 476 -12.22 -15.82 12.29
N GLN A 477 -12.79 -14.62 12.21
CA GLN A 477 -13.64 -14.05 13.23
C GLN A 477 -15.07 -13.91 12.69
N ARG A 478 -16.03 -14.54 13.38
CA ARG A 478 -17.44 -14.59 12.94
C ARG A 478 -18.34 -13.70 13.75
N GLY A 479 -19.40 -13.22 13.11
CA GLY A 479 -20.48 -12.49 13.76
C GLY A 479 -20.02 -11.19 14.39
N LEU A 480 -19.01 -10.53 13.82
CA LEU A 480 -18.53 -9.23 14.31
C LEU A 480 -19.64 -8.21 14.15
N LYS A 481 -20.14 -7.68 15.27
CA LYS A 481 -21.14 -6.63 15.27
C LYS A 481 -20.53 -5.31 14.83
N ILE A 482 -21.10 -4.73 13.78
CA ILE A 482 -20.66 -3.46 13.21
C ILE A 482 -21.33 -2.30 13.96
N LEU A 483 -20.50 -1.37 14.44
CA LEU A 483 -20.90 -0.10 15.02
C LEU A 483 -21.12 0.93 13.91
N SER A 484 -22.07 1.84 14.10
CA SER A 484 -22.23 2.97 13.18
C SER A 484 -21.02 3.88 13.23
N ASN A 485 -20.64 4.42 12.08
CA ASN A 485 -19.56 5.38 11.94
C ASN A 485 -19.89 6.36 10.81
N ASP A 486 -20.40 7.53 11.19
CA ASP A 486 -20.87 8.55 10.25
C ASP A 486 -19.73 9.13 9.42
N PHE A 487 -18.54 9.28 9.99
CA PHE A 487 -17.37 9.76 9.27
C PHE A 487 -17.05 8.86 8.06
N HIS A 488 -17.15 7.55 8.26
CA HIS A 488 -16.95 6.53 7.24
C HIS A 488 -18.24 6.11 6.51
N GLY A 489 -19.36 6.79 6.70
CA GLY A 489 -20.60 6.41 6.02
C GLY A 489 -21.10 5.00 6.35
N ILE A 490 -20.75 4.44 7.51
CA ILE A 490 -21.10 3.07 7.91
C ILE A 490 -22.35 3.08 8.79
N GLN A 491 -23.39 2.39 8.33
CA GLN A 491 -24.58 2.11 9.12
C GLN A 491 -24.35 0.84 9.94
N GLY A 492 -24.32 0.94 11.27
CA GLY A 492 -24.15 -0.22 12.15
C GLY A 492 -25.40 -1.12 12.22
N GLY A 493 -25.40 -2.02 13.21
CA GLY A 493 -26.57 -2.85 13.53
C GLY A 493 -26.69 -4.15 12.73
N HIS A 494 -25.65 -4.52 12.00
CA HIS A 494 -25.52 -5.81 11.33
C HIS A 494 -24.19 -6.48 11.70
N THR A 495 -23.99 -7.72 11.25
CA THR A 495 -22.79 -8.50 11.54
C THR A 495 -22.02 -8.82 10.27
N VAL A 496 -20.72 -9.04 10.42
CA VAL A 496 -19.82 -9.48 9.34
C VAL A 496 -18.91 -10.60 9.83
N ASP A 497 -18.59 -11.53 8.93
CA ASP A 497 -17.52 -12.50 9.13
C ASP A 497 -16.24 -11.97 8.46
N VAL A 498 -15.13 -11.95 9.19
CA VAL A 498 -13.85 -11.44 8.67
C VAL A 498 -12.77 -12.51 8.79
N LEU A 499 -12.15 -12.84 7.66
CA LEU A 499 -10.93 -13.64 7.59
C LEU A 499 -9.73 -12.69 7.56
N TRP A 500 -9.03 -12.59 8.68
CA TRP A 500 -7.82 -11.78 8.82
C TRP A 500 -6.61 -12.57 8.33
N VAL A 501 -5.90 -12.04 7.35
CA VAL A 501 -4.67 -12.63 6.80
C VAL A 501 -3.54 -11.66 7.04
N TYR A 502 -2.71 -11.93 8.05
CA TYR A 502 -1.64 -11.03 8.47
C TYR A 502 -0.31 -11.42 7.82
N ASN A 503 0.42 -10.45 7.25
CA ASN A 503 1.77 -10.67 6.74
C ASN A 503 2.75 -10.86 7.91
N GLU A 504 2.97 -12.12 8.26
CA GLU A 504 3.93 -12.57 9.27
C GLU A 504 4.84 -13.64 8.65
N LEU A 505 5.98 -13.95 9.29
CA LEU A 505 6.87 -15.03 8.86
C LEU A 505 6.56 -16.35 9.61
N PRO A 506 5.94 -17.35 8.98
CA PRO A 506 5.71 -18.64 9.62
C PRO A 506 7.04 -19.40 9.75
N GLU A 507 7.43 -19.77 10.96
CA GLU A 507 8.67 -20.51 11.21
C GLU A 507 8.71 -21.84 10.44
N ARG A 508 7.56 -22.49 10.22
CA ARG A 508 7.47 -23.73 9.42
C ARG A 508 7.84 -23.51 7.96
N TRP A 509 7.45 -22.36 7.39
CA TRP A 509 7.85 -21.99 6.03
C TRP A 509 9.33 -21.64 5.99
N TRP A 510 9.75 -20.78 6.92
CA TRP A 510 11.13 -20.33 7.00
C TRP A 510 12.10 -21.50 7.17
N ALA A 511 11.81 -22.46 8.05
CA ALA A 511 12.66 -23.62 8.29
C ALA A 511 12.89 -24.47 7.03
N ARG A 512 11.90 -24.56 6.14
CA ARG A 512 11.93 -25.38 4.91
C ARG A 512 12.66 -24.71 3.74
N LEU A 513 12.86 -23.39 3.77
CA LEU A 513 13.62 -22.71 2.73
C LEU A 513 15.07 -23.20 2.66
N ASP A 514 15.61 -23.24 1.45
CA ASP A 514 17.02 -23.53 1.21
C ASP A 514 17.95 -22.54 1.95
N GLN A 515 19.08 -23.05 2.43
CA GLN A 515 20.02 -22.25 3.22
C GLN A 515 20.61 -21.10 2.42
N SER A 516 20.82 -21.27 1.11
CA SER A 516 21.36 -20.20 0.25
C SER A 516 20.40 -19.00 0.18
N ILE A 517 19.08 -19.24 0.15
CA ILE A 517 18.05 -18.19 0.19
C ILE A 517 18.07 -17.49 1.55
N LYS A 518 18.13 -18.25 2.65
CA LYS A 518 18.22 -17.67 4.01
C LYS A 518 19.46 -16.80 4.18
N ASP A 519 20.60 -17.27 3.68
CA ASP A 519 21.87 -16.54 3.72
C ASP A 519 21.82 -15.29 2.83
N CYS A 520 21.11 -15.34 1.71
CA CYS A 520 20.86 -14.21 0.83
C CYS A 520 20.05 -13.11 1.53
N LEU A 521 19.00 -13.50 2.28
CA LEU A 521 18.14 -12.56 3.02
C LEU A 521 18.80 -11.99 4.29
N LYS A 522 19.61 -12.80 5.00
CA LYS A 522 20.32 -12.38 6.23
C LYS A 522 21.66 -11.70 5.95
N GLY A 523 22.20 -11.90 4.76
CA GLY A 523 23.59 -11.60 4.44
C GLY A 523 23.85 -10.13 4.23
N ASN A 524 24.22 -9.43 5.29
CA ASN A 524 24.71 -8.05 5.27
C ASN A 524 26.23 -7.99 5.01
N ARG A 525 26.75 -8.78 4.06
CA ARG A 525 28.21 -8.87 3.80
C ARG A 525 28.58 -8.33 2.43
N PHE A 526 29.58 -7.45 2.44
CA PHE A 526 30.36 -7.04 1.25
C PHE A 526 30.65 -8.28 0.39
N GLY A 527 30.07 -8.35 -0.82
CA GLY A 527 30.21 -9.47 -1.75
C GLY A 527 28.89 -10.12 -2.22
N ASN A 528 27.78 -9.94 -1.50
CA ASN A 528 26.49 -10.55 -1.86
C ASN A 528 25.83 -9.95 -3.12
N TRP A 529 26.18 -8.71 -3.49
CA TRP A 529 25.67 -8.07 -4.70
C TRP A 529 26.01 -8.85 -5.98
N PHE A 530 27.17 -9.50 -6.05
CA PHE A 530 27.57 -10.32 -7.21
C PHE A 530 26.72 -11.60 -7.38
N ARG A 531 25.96 -12.01 -6.35
CA ARG A 531 25.06 -13.17 -6.38
C ARG A 531 23.59 -12.79 -6.62
N GLY A 532 23.30 -11.52 -6.92
CA GLY A 532 21.92 -11.03 -7.01
C GLY A 532 21.20 -10.96 -5.65
N CYS A 533 21.95 -11.10 -4.55
CA CYS A 533 21.46 -10.96 -3.18
C CYS A 533 21.57 -9.50 -2.76
N TYR A 534 20.45 -8.77 -2.88
CA TYR A 534 20.37 -7.37 -2.51
C TYR A 534 19.93 -7.22 -1.06
N THR A 535 20.60 -6.33 -0.31
CA THR A 535 20.17 -5.93 1.03
C THR A 535 19.12 -4.83 0.93
N THR A 536 18.04 -4.98 1.70
CA THR A 536 17.01 -3.95 1.94
C THR A 536 17.28 -3.25 3.27
N ASN A 537 16.59 -2.14 3.54
CA ASN A 537 16.71 -1.41 4.81
C ASN A 537 16.01 -2.14 5.97
N THR A 538 15.09 -3.03 5.65
CA THR A 538 14.32 -3.84 6.60
C THR A 538 14.38 -5.33 6.26
N GLU A 539 13.83 -6.16 7.14
CA GLU A 539 13.95 -7.61 7.08
C GLU A 539 12.75 -8.27 6.39
N PHE A 540 13.01 -9.37 5.68
CA PHE A 540 11.96 -10.22 5.13
C PHE A 540 11.06 -10.79 6.25
N PRO A 541 9.72 -10.86 6.08
CA PRO A 541 8.89 -10.32 5.00
C PRO A 541 8.35 -8.91 5.29
N HIS A 542 8.83 -8.27 6.37
CA HIS A 542 8.31 -7.06 6.97
C HIS A 542 8.95 -5.79 6.37
N TYR A 543 8.87 -5.65 5.05
CA TYR A 543 9.51 -4.52 4.39
C TYR A 543 8.85 -3.19 4.73
N SER A 544 9.60 -2.09 4.79
CA SER A 544 9.01 -0.76 5.03
C SER A 544 8.40 -0.19 3.75
N ALA A 545 7.16 0.29 3.84
CA ALA A 545 6.51 1.02 2.75
C ALA A 545 7.14 2.40 2.50
N VAL A 546 8.04 2.87 3.37
CA VAL A 546 8.69 4.18 3.28
C VAL A 546 10.11 4.06 2.72
N VAL A 547 10.91 3.14 3.28
CA VAL A 547 12.34 3.00 2.93
C VAL A 547 12.64 1.83 2.00
N ASP A 548 11.68 0.93 1.78
CA ASP A 548 11.78 -0.19 0.84
C ASP A 548 10.59 -0.19 -0.13
N LEU A 549 10.26 0.99 -0.67
CA LEU A 549 9.14 1.20 -1.58
C LEU A 549 9.18 0.22 -2.77
N HIS A 550 10.39 -0.03 -3.27
CA HIS A 550 10.68 -0.97 -4.35
C HIS A 550 11.57 -2.10 -3.84
N LEU A 551 11.05 -3.30 -3.92
CA LEU A 551 11.76 -4.51 -3.58
C LEU A 551 12.57 -5.00 -4.78
N PRO A 552 13.80 -5.47 -4.55
CA PRO A 552 14.48 -6.26 -5.55
C PRO A 552 13.65 -7.51 -5.85
N ALA A 553 13.82 -8.00 -7.06
CA ALA A 553 12.93 -9.02 -7.59
C ALA A 553 12.92 -10.28 -6.72
N LEU A 554 14.05 -10.67 -6.09
CA LEU A 554 14.13 -11.83 -5.19
C LEU A 554 13.13 -11.72 -4.05
N GLN A 555 13.15 -10.59 -3.36
CA GLN A 555 12.27 -10.29 -2.25
C GLN A 555 10.81 -10.25 -2.71
N ALA A 556 10.52 -9.62 -3.86
CA ALA A 556 9.17 -9.58 -4.41
C ALA A 556 8.64 -10.99 -4.75
N ASN A 557 9.44 -11.82 -5.41
CA ASN A 557 9.04 -13.19 -5.73
C ASN A 557 8.91 -14.07 -4.47
N LEU A 558 9.81 -13.94 -3.49
CA LEU A 558 9.68 -14.66 -2.23
C LEU A 558 8.45 -14.25 -1.44
N LEU A 559 8.07 -12.97 -1.45
CA LEU A 559 6.80 -12.52 -0.86
C LEU A 559 5.60 -13.13 -1.58
N PHE A 560 5.63 -13.18 -2.92
CA PHE A 560 4.59 -13.83 -3.72
C PHE A 560 4.42 -15.31 -3.32
N TYR A 561 5.52 -16.07 -3.20
CA TYR A 561 5.47 -17.47 -2.80
C TYR A 561 5.04 -17.65 -1.35
N LEU A 562 5.55 -16.81 -0.44
CA LEU A 562 5.13 -16.82 0.97
C LEU A 562 3.61 -16.58 1.08
N ALA A 563 3.09 -15.57 0.40
CA ALA A 563 1.68 -15.21 0.47
C ALA A 563 0.77 -16.32 -0.08
N SER A 564 1.19 -16.96 -1.17
CA SER A 564 0.48 -18.10 -1.74
C SER A 564 0.47 -19.28 -0.76
N TRP A 565 1.66 -19.64 -0.24
CA TRP A 565 1.82 -20.73 0.71
C TRP A 565 1.03 -20.50 2.00
N VAL A 566 1.00 -19.28 2.53
CA VAL A 566 0.26 -18.92 3.75
C VAL A 566 -1.22 -19.29 3.64
N LEU A 567 -1.85 -19.00 2.51
CA LEU A 567 -3.25 -19.33 2.28
C LEU A 567 -3.47 -20.82 2.03
N GLU A 568 -2.62 -21.44 1.20
CA GLU A 568 -2.69 -22.88 0.91
C GLU A 568 -2.50 -23.71 2.19
N GLU A 569 -1.51 -23.36 3.00
CA GLU A 569 -1.22 -24.05 4.24
C GLU A 569 -2.34 -23.86 5.26
N ALA A 570 -2.87 -22.64 5.39
CA ALA A 570 -4.01 -22.40 6.27
C ALA A 570 -5.25 -23.19 5.80
N GLU A 571 -5.50 -23.28 4.50
CA GLU A 571 -6.59 -24.11 3.97
C GLU A 571 -6.33 -25.60 4.21
N ARG A 572 -5.11 -26.09 3.99
CA ARG A 572 -4.74 -27.49 4.19
C ARG A 572 -4.84 -27.94 5.64
N THR A 573 -4.46 -27.06 6.58
CA THR A 573 -4.37 -27.41 8.01
C THR A 573 -5.63 -27.10 8.78
N ASP A 574 -6.27 -25.97 8.46
CA ASP A 574 -7.40 -25.45 9.21
C ASP A 574 -8.67 -25.37 8.36
N HIS A 575 -8.65 -25.68 7.06
CA HIS A 575 -9.80 -25.49 6.16
C HIS A 575 -10.37 -24.08 6.25
N VAL A 576 -9.53 -23.04 6.39
CA VAL A 576 -10.01 -21.68 6.67
C VAL A 576 -10.82 -21.09 5.52
N LEU A 577 -10.41 -21.30 4.27
CA LEU A 577 -11.12 -20.79 3.11
C LEU A 577 -12.40 -21.59 2.92
N SER A 578 -12.34 -22.92 2.98
CA SER A 578 -13.53 -23.77 2.88
C SER A 578 -14.54 -23.41 3.97
N ARG A 579 -14.14 -23.37 5.25
CA ARG A 579 -15.03 -22.99 6.36
C ARG A 579 -15.57 -21.57 6.19
N PHE A 580 -14.77 -20.63 5.71
CA PHE A 580 -15.22 -19.26 5.46
C PHE A 580 -16.29 -19.22 4.36
N MET A 581 -16.11 -20.00 3.29
CA MET A 581 -17.03 -20.05 2.15
C MET A 581 -18.29 -20.87 2.42
N ASP A 582 -18.19 -22.00 3.14
CA ASP A 582 -19.25 -22.98 3.46
C ASP A 582 -20.35 -22.46 4.42
N SER A 583 -20.34 -21.18 4.74
CA SER A 583 -21.24 -20.60 5.74
C SER A 583 -22.71 -20.45 5.26
N TYR A 584 -23.09 -21.12 4.17
CA TYR A 584 -24.46 -21.16 3.61
C TYR A 584 -24.80 -22.48 2.93
#